data_AF-A0A2Z2PDM5-F1
#
_entry.id   AF-A0A2Z2PDM5-F1
#
_cell.length_a   1.000
_cell.length_b   1.000
_cell.length_c   1.000
_cell.angle_alpha   90.00
_cell.angle_beta   90.00
_cell.angle_gamma   90.00
#
_symmetry.space_group_name_H-M   'P 1'
#
loop_
_entity.id
_entity.type
_entity.pdbx_description
1 polymer ?
#
loop_
_entity_poly.entity_id
_entity_poly.type
_entity_poly.pdbx_seq_one_letter_code
_entity_poly.pdbx_strand_id
1 'polypeptide(L)'
;MELHLVDPAHQAPELPQPDTAPGTSSPKRTWRQRASDLCFIALKASGFIASSYLMALGVPLLFFLALSGGDAGLLFAQLANIAERFLAADHARQVAFLGEVKVVLIGLATVLIAWRLPRFLRDLNNELSGEKS
;
A
#
# COMPACT_ATOMS: atom_id res chain seq x y z
N MET A 1 -1.84 75.34 -6.76
CA MET A 1 -1.45 74.50 -7.91
C MET A 1 0.04 74.27 -7.79
N GLU A 2 0.42 73.16 -7.16
CA GLU A 2 1.81 72.79 -6.89
C GLU A 2 2.40 72.14 -8.15
N LEU A 3 3.33 72.83 -8.79
CA LEU A 3 4.14 72.30 -9.88
C LEU A 3 5.21 71.39 -9.27
N HIS A 4 4.94 70.09 -9.28
CA HIS A 4 5.89 69.05 -8.91
C HIS A 4 7.04 69.04 -9.94
N LEU A 5 8.14 69.70 -9.59
CA LEU A 5 9.38 69.77 -10.36
C LEU A 5 10.04 68.38 -10.35
N VAL A 6 9.82 67.60 -11.41
CA VAL A 6 10.49 66.32 -11.62
C VAL A 6 11.94 66.61 -12.03
N ASP A 7 12.87 66.27 -11.16
CA ASP A 7 14.32 66.29 -11.41
C ASP A 7 14.68 65.12 -12.36
N PRO A 8 15.18 65.38 -13.59
CA PRO A 8 15.48 64.34 -14.57
C PRO A 8 16.86 63.67 -14.37
N ALA A 9 17.61 64.00 -13.31
CA ALA A 9 19.00 63.56 -13.17
C ALA A 9 19.20 62.20 -12.48
N HIS A 10 18.13 61.48 -12.11
CA HIS A 10 18.23 60.19 -11.39
C HIS A 10 17.61 59.01 -12.14
N GLN A 11 17.70 59.01 -13.48
CA GLN A 11 17.49 57.78 -14.23
C GLN A 11 18.77 56.92 -14.18
N ALA A 12 18.93 56.17 -13.09
CA ALA A 12 19.83 55.01 -13.11
C ALA A 12 19.19 53.98 -14.07
N PRO A 13 19.94 53.42 -15.03
CA PRO A 13 19.42 52.39 -15.90
C PRO A 13 19.00 51.19 -15.05
N GLU A 14 17.70 50.95 -14.93
CA GLU A 14 17.20 49.65 -14.49
C GLU A 14 17.68 48.63 -15.51
N LEU A 15 18.79 47.96 -15.17
CA LEU A 15 19.20 46.71 -15.78
C LEU A 15 17.97 45.82 -15.88
N PRO A 16 17.74 45.14 -17.02
CA PRO A 16 16.68 44.13 -17.12
C PRO A 16 16.73 43.28 -15.86
N GLN A 17 15.66 43.33 -15.06
CA GLN A 17 15.51 42.38 -13.96
C GLN A 17 15.72 41.02 -14.61
N PRO A 18 16.71 40.24 -14.15
CA PRO A 18 16.90 38.91 -14.70
C PRO A 18 15.56 38.25 -14.48
N ASP A 19 14.96 37.90 -15.62
CA ASP A 19 13.74 37.13 -15.74
C ASP A 19 13.64 36.21 -14.53
N THR A 20 12.45 36.16 -13.92
CA THR A 20 11.99 35.03 -13.13
C THR A 20 12.61 33.75 -13.68
N ALA A 21 13.77 33.38 -13.13
CA ALA A 21 14.51 32.26 -13.64
C ALA A 21 13.61 31.09 -13.25
N PRO A 22 13.08 30.31 -14.21
CA PRO A 22 12.32 29.12 -13.86
C PRO A 22 13.28 28.29 -13.02
N GLY A 23 13.01 28.24 -11.71
CA GLY A 23 13.92 27.64 -10.75
C GLY A 23 14.33 26.29 -11.29
N THR A 24 15.59 26.15 -11.68
CA THR A 24 16.12 24.90 -12.19
C THR A 24 16.12 23.96 -11.01
N SER A 25 15.01 23.23 -10.85
CA SER A 25 14.82 22.27 -9.79
C SER A 25 15.98 21.29 -9.88
N SER A 26 16.93 21.40 -8.93
CA SER A 26 18.14 20.61 -8.95
C SER A 26 17.77 19.12 -9.02
N PRO A 27 18.30 18.33 -9.97
CA PRO A 27 17.86 16.96 -10.22
C PRO A 27 17.95 16.07 -8.97
N LYS A 28 18.89 16.37 -8.06
CA LYS A 28 19.04 15.69 -6.77
C LYS A 28 17.82 15.83 -5.86
N ARG A 29 17.13 16.98 -5.87
CA ARG A 29 15.91 17.21 -5.07
C ARG A 29 14.74 16.39 -5.61
N THR A 30 14.60 16.33 -6.93
CA THR A 30 13.54 15.55 -7.61
C THR A 30 13.71 14.04 -7.41
N TRP A 31 14.95 13.52 -7.40
CA TRP A 31 15.22 12.10 -7.15
C TRP A 31 14.94 11.70 -5.71
N ARG A 32 15.34 12.53 -4.73
CA ARG A 32 15.05 12.28 -3.31
C ARG A 32 13.54 12.30 -3.02
N GLN A 33 12.79 13.19 -3.67
CA GLN A 33 11.33 13.22 -3.57
C GLN A 33 10.69 11.96 -4.15
N ARG A 34 11.11 11.52 -5.35
CA ARG A 34 10.62 10.25 -5.92
C ARG A 34 10.94 9.05 -5.04
N ALA A 35 12.13 9.02 -4.44
CA ALA A 35 12.53 7.97 -3.52
C ALA A 35 11.68 7.97 -2.23
N SER A 36 11.34 9.15 -1.68
CA SER A 36 10.44 9.23 -0.52
C SER A 36 9.02 8.79 -0.87
N ASP A 37 8.52 9.14 -2.06
CA ASP A 37 7.19 8.73 -2.51
C ASP A 37 7.11 7.22 -2.71
N LEU A 38 8.13 6.63 -3.34
CA LEU A 38 8.27 5.18 -3.48
C LEU A 38 8.33 4.48 -2.12
N CYS A 39 9.09 5.02 -1.17
CA CYS A 39 9.18 4.48 0.18
C CYS A 39 7.83 4.53 0.89
N PHE A 40 7.12 5.66 0.78
CA PHE A 40 5.78 5.83 1.35
C PHE A 40 4.77 4.85 0.74
N ILE A 41 4.73 4.73 -0.59
CA ILE A 41 3.87 3.77 -1.29
C ILE A 41 4.21 2.35 -0.84
N ALA A 42 5.50 1.99 -0.74
CA ALA A 42 5.93 0.67 -0.31
C ALA A 42 5.49 0.35 1.13
N LEU A 43 5.61 1.30 2.07
CA LEU A 43 5.12 1.11 3.45
C LEU A 43 3.60 0.97 3.49
N LYS A 44 2.87 1.79 2.73
CA LYS A 44 1.40 1.70 2.73
C LYS A 44 0.93 0.41 2.06
N ALA A 45 1.58 0.01 0.97
CA ALA A 45 1.32 -1.24 0.27
C ALA A 45 1.69 -2.47 1.13
N SER A 46 2.77 -2.41 1.90
CA SER A 46 3.14 -3.51 2.81
C SER A 46 2.10 -3.68 3.90
N GLY A 47 1.57 -2.60 4.48
CA GLY A 47 0.46 -2.67 5.42
C GLY A 47 -0.81 -3.28 4.81
N PHE A 48 -1.10 -2.93 3.56
CA PHE A 48 -2.22 -3.53 2.81
C PHE A 48 -2.02 -5.03 2.57
N ILE A 49 -0.84 -5.44 2.11
CA ILE A 49 -0.52 -6.85 1.83
C ILE A 49 -0.52 -7.66 3.13
N ALA A 50 0.12 -7.15 4.19
CA ALA A 50 0.15 -7.80 5.49
C ALA A 50 -1.25 -8.01 6.06
N SER A 51 -2.10 -6.98 6.03
CA SER A 51 -3.49 -7.09 6.47
C SER A 51 -4.31 -8.05 5.60
N SER A 52 -4.10 -8.04 4.28
CA SER A 52 -4.78 -8.96 3.35
C SER A 52 -4.37 -10.40 3.59
N TYR A 53 -3.08 -10.65 3.85
CA TYR A 53 -2.56 -11.98 4.18
C TYR A 53 -3.08 -12.45 5.54
N LEU A 54 -3.13 -11.55 6.52
CA LEU A 54 -3.70 -11.84 7.83
C LEU A 54 -5.19 -12.21 7.72
N MET A 55 -5.95 -11.57 6.83
CA MET A 55 -7.33 -11.99 6.56
C MET A 55 -7.40 -13.31 5.80
N ALA A 56 -6.55 -13.51 4.78
CA ALA A 56 -6.54 -14.74 3.99
C ALA A 56 -6.21 -15.98 4.84
N LEU A 57 -5.34 -15.85 5.85
CA LEU A 57 -5.04 -16.93 6.80
C LEU A 57 -5.97 -16.94 8.02
N GLY A 58 -6.37 -15.75 8.47
CA GLY A 58 -7.22 -15.58 9.65
C GLY A 58 -8.65 -16.06 9.42
N VAL A 59 -9.24 -15.86 8.24
CA VAL A 59 -10.59 -16.31 7.94
C VAL A 59 -10.72 -17.85 8.03
N PRO A 60 -9.86 -18.66 7.39
CA PRO A 60 -9.84 -20.10 7.60
C PRO A 60 -9.64 -20.48 9.06
N LEU A 61 -8.69 -19.85 9.77
CA LEU A 61 -8.43 -20.13 11.18
C LEU A 61 -9.66 -19.89 12.06
N LEU A 62 -10.32 -18.73 11.89
CA LEU A 62 -11.54 -18.37 12.61
C LEU A 62 -12.70 -19.29 12.24
N PHE A 63 -12.80 -19.75 10.98
CA PHE A 63 -13.79 -20.72 10.55
C PHE A 63 -13.64 -22.06 11.29
N PHE A 64 -12.42 -22.61 11.35
CA PHE A 64 -12.16 -23.83 12.13
C PHE A 64 -12.40 -23.61 13.63
N LEU A 65 -11.99 -22.47 14.18
CA LEU A 65 -12.26 -22.14 15.58
C LEU A 65 -13.77 -22.04 15.87
N ALA A 66 -14.56 -21.50 14.93
CA ALA A 66 -16.01 -21.45 15.04
C ALA A 66 -16.64 -22.84 14.98
N LEU A 67 -16.18 -23.73 14.08
CA LEU A 67 -16.59 -25.14 14.05
C LEU A 67 -16.23 -25.90 15.34
N SER A 68 -15.17 -25.46 16.00
CA SER A 68 -14.69 -25.97 17.28
C SER A 68 -15.49 -25.43 18.48
N GLY A 69 -16.50 -24.58 18.26
CA GLY A 69 -17.25 -23.93 19.34
C GLY A 69 -16.44 -22.88 20.12
N GLY A 70 -15.35 -22.38 19.54
CA GLY A 70 -14.41 -21.46 20.21
C GLY A 70 -13.34 -22.17 21.06
N ASP A 71 -13.36 -23.50 21.14
CA ASP A 71 -12.39 -24.27 21.91
C ASP A 71 -11.09 -24.50 21.11
N ALA A 72 -9.96 -24.09 21.68
CA ALA A 72 -8.67 -24.24 21.02
C ALA A 72 -8.19 -25.71 20.99
N GLY A 73 -8.54 -26.52 22.00
CA GLY A 73 -8.16 -27.94 22.05
C GLY A 73 -8.80 -28.74 20.93
N LEU A 74 -10.09 -28.54 20.69
CA LEU A 74 -10.82 -29.17 19.60
C LEU A 74 -10.35 -28.68 18.20
N LEU A 75 -9.92 -27.42 18.08
CA LEU A 75 -9.30 -26.90 16.86
C LEU A 75 -8.01 -27.67 16.58
N PHE A 76 -7.11 -27.76 17.57
CA PHE A 76 -5.88 -28.53 17.42
C PHE A 76 -6.13 -30.01 17.17
N ALA A 77 -7.21 -30.60 17.71
CA ALA A 77 -7.61 -31.97 17.39
C ALA A 77 -8.02 -32.12 15.91
N GLN A 78 -8.77 -31.15 15.36
CA GLN A 78 -9.09 -31.14 13.92
C GLN A 78 -7.83 -31.00 13.05
N LEU A 79 -6.91 -30.11 13.42
CA LEU A 79 -5.63 -29.95 12.73
C LEU A 79 -4.76 -31.21 12.81
N ALA A 80 -4.70 -31.85 13.98
CA ALA A 80 -3.96 -33.09 14.17
C ALA A 80 -4.51 -34.20 13.27
N ASN A 81 -5.83 -34.36 13.21
CA ASN A 81 -6.48 -35.33 12.34
C ASN A 81 -6.22 -35.06 10.84
N ILE A 82 -6.20 -33.79 10.41
CA ILE A 82 -5.84 -33.43 9.02
C ILE A 82 -4.36 -33.75 8.75
N ALA A 83 -3.47 -33.39 9.67
CA ALA A 83 -2.03 -33.61 9.53
C ALA A 83 -1.71 -35.10 9.47
N GLU A 84 -2.31 -35.91 10.34
CA GLU A 84 -2.13 -37.36 10.35
C GLU A 84 -2.64 -38.00 9.05
N ARG A 85 -3.82 -37.60 8.56
CA ARG A 85 -4.36 -38.05 7.27
C ARG A 85 -3.49 -37.63 6.08
N PHE A 86 -2.91 -36.43 6.13
CA PHE A 86 -2.01 -35.94 5.08
C PHE A 86 -0.69 -36.72 5.07
N LEU A 87 -0.09 -36.97 6.23
CA LEU A 87 1.15 -37.73 6.37
C LEU A 87 0.97 -39.20 5.99
N ALA A 88 -0.20 -39.79 6.28
CA ALA A 88 -0.53 -41.16 5.90
C ALA A 88 -0.88 -41.33 4.41
N ALA A 89 -1.11 -40.23 3.66
CA ALA A 89 -1.49 -40.29 2.26
C ALA A 89 -0.30 -40.47 1.31
N ASP A 90 -0.53 -41.13 0.17
CA ASP A 90 0.45 -41.23 -0.90
C ASP A 90 0.83 -39.85 -1.45
N HIS A 91 2.05 -39.74 -2.00
CA HIS A 91 2.60 -38.46 -2.48
C HIS A 91 1.69 -37.75 -3.51
N ALA A 92 1.05 -38.49 -4.42
CA ALA A 92 0.11 -37.91 -5.39
C ALA A 92 -1.09 -37.22 -4.72
N ARG A 93 -1.63 -37.80 -3.64
CA ARG A 93 -2.73 -37.21 -2.87
C ARG A 93 -2.28 -36.01 -2.05
N GLN A 94 -1.06 -36.04 -1.51
CA GLN A 94 -0.48 -34.90 -0.81
C GLN A 94 -0.34 -33.69 -1.75
N VAL A 95 0.18 -33.89 -2.96
CA VAL A 95 0.30 -32.82 -3.96
C VAL A 95 -1.06 -32.30 -4.39
N ALA A 96 -2.05 -33.18 -4.60
CA ALA A 96 -3.41 -32.76 -4.93
C ALA A 96 -4.04 -31.91 -3.81
N PHE A 97 -3.93 -32.36 -2.55
CA PHE A 97 -4.41 -31.61 -1.39
C PHE A 97 -3.75 -30.22 -1.28
N LEU A 98 -2.43 -30.15 -1.41
CA LEU A 98 -1.70 -28.87 -1.41
C LEU A 98 -2.14 -27.96 -2.57
N GLY A 99 -2.44 -28.55 -3.74
CA GLY A 99 -3.00 -27.86 -4.88
C GLY A 99 -4.35 -27.21 -4.56
N GLU A 100 -5.27 -27.98 -3.99
CA GLU A 100 -6.59 -27.47 -3.57
C GLU A 100 -6.47 -26.37 -2.52
N VAL A 101 -5.66 -26.58 -1.47
CA VAL A 101 -5.41 -25.58 -0.42
C VAL A 101 -4.85 -24.29 -1.04
N LYS A 102 -3.89 -24.40 -1.96
CA LYS A 102 -3.31 -23.26 -2.67
C LYS A 102 -4.36 -22.51 -3.48
N VAL A 103 -5.22 -23.22 -4.22
CA VAL A 103 -6.30 -22.60 -5.02
C VAL A 103 -7.27 -21.84 -4.11
N VAL A 104 -7.68 -22.43 -2.99
CA VAL A 104 -8.59 -21.79 -2.03
C VAL A 104 -7.94 -20.53 -1.44
N LEU A 105 -6.68 -20.61 -0.98
CA LEU A 105 -5.98 -19.47 -0.39
C LEU A 105 -5.73 -18.35 -1.39
N ILE A 106 -5.31 -18.68 -2.62
CA ILE A 106 -5.13 -17.69 -3.68
C ILE A 106 -6.46 -17.05 -4.03
N GLY A 107 -7.52 -17.84 -4.23
CA GLY A 107 -8.86 -17.33 -4.53
C GLY A 107 -9.35 -16.36 -3.45
N LEU A 108 -9.22 -16.74 -2.18
CA LEU A 108 -9.57 -15.88 -1.04
C LEU A 108 -8.73 -14.59 -1.03
N ALA A 109 -7.42 -14.70 -1.19
CA ALA A 109 -6.53 -13.54 -1.25
C ALA A 109 -6.89 -12.61 -2.43
N THR A 110 -7.17 -13.16 -3.61
CA THR A 110 -7.59 -12.40 -4.80
C THR A 110 -8.90 -11.65 -4.55
N VAL A 111 -9.90 -12.29 -3.95
CA VAL A 111 -11.17 -11.63 -3.61
C VAL A 111 -10.97 -10.50 -2.60
N LEU A 112 -10.19 -10.75 -1.54
CA LEU A 112 -9.88 -9.75 -0.52
C LEU A 112 -9.12 -8.55 -1.11
N ILE A 113 -8.12 -8.81 -1.95
CA ILE A 113 -7.36 -7.77 -2.64
C ILE A 113 -8.27 -7.00 -3.60
N ALA A 114 -9.04 -7.68 -4.46
CA ALA A 114 -9.93 -7.03 -5.42
C ALA A 114 -10.95 -6.11 -4.72
N TRP A 115 -11.50 -6.55 -3.59
CA TRP A 115 -12.44 -5.74 -2.80
C TRP A 115 -11.73 -4.53 -2.14
N ARG A 116 -10.53 -4.72 -1.59
CA ARG A 116 -9.85 -3.69 -0.78
C ARG A 116 -9.04 -2.69 -1.63
N LEU A 117 -8.58 -3.12 -2.81
CA LEU A 117 -7.79 -2.34 -3.75
C LEU A 117 -8.39 -0.96 -4.09
N PRO A 118 -9.68 -0.80 -4.45
CA PRO A 118 -10.25 0.51 -4.78
C PRO A 118 -10.19 1.49 -3.60
N ARG A 119 -10.38 1.01 -2.36
CA ARG A 119 -10.25 1.86 -1.18
C ARG A 119 -8.80 2.34 -1.00
N PHE A 120 -7.85 1.40 -1.08
CA PHE A 120 -6.43 1.71 -0.97
C PHE A 120 -5.94 2.72 -2.02
N LEU A 121 -6.38 2.56 -3.28
CA LEU A 121 -6.03 3.46 -4.37
C LEU A 121 -6.59 4.88 -4.15
N ARG A 122 -7.84 5.01 -3.68
CA ARG A 122 -8.39 6.34 -3.32
C ARG A 122 -7.62 6.97 -2.17
N ASP A 123 -7.35 6.21 -1.12
CA ASP A 123 -6.62 6.71 0.05
C ASP A 123 -5.19 7.15 -0.34
N LEU A 124 -4.54 6.43 -1.27
CA LEU A 124 -3.24 6.83 -1.84
C LEU A 124 -3.34 8.10 -2.68
N ASN A 125 -4.34 8.18 -3.56
CA ASN A 125 -4.53 9.34 -4.43
C ASN A 125 -4.72 10.62 -3.62
N ASN A 126 -5.50 10.57 -2.54
CA ASN A 126 -5.78 11.72 -1.70
C ASN A 126 -4.52 12.22 -0.95
N GLU A 127 -3.71 11.29 -0.42
CA GLU A 127 -2.45 11.65 0.26
C GLU A 127 -1.38 12.20 -0.69
N LEU A 128 -1.29 11.66 -1.92
CA LEU A 128 -0.37 12.15 -2.95
C LEU A 128 -0.78 13.51 -3.51
N SER A 129 -2.09 13.76 -3.61
CA SER A 129 -2.63 15.03 -4.12
C SER A 129 -2.48 16.19 -3.12
N GLY A 130 -1.97 15.91 -1.91
CA GLY A 130 -1.75 16.93 -0.87
C GLY A 130 -3.04 17.51 -0.28
N GLU A 131 -4.19 16.92 -0.61
CA GLU A 131 -5.49 17.27 -0.04
C GLU A 131 -5.58 16.65 1.36
N LYS A 132 -4.84 17.25 2.29
CA LYS A 132 -5.06 17.00 3.72
C LYS A 132 -6.28 17.80 4.16
N SER A 133 -7.33 17.05 4.48
CA SER A 133 -8.45 17.44 5.33
C SER A 133 -7.99 18.09 6.65
#